data_AF-A0A848DA04-F1
#
_entry.id   AF-A0A848DA04-F1
#
_cell.length_a   1.000
_cell.length_b   1.000
_cell.length_c   1.000
_cell.angle_alpha   90.00
_cell.angle_beta   90.00
_cell.angle_gamma   90.00
#
_symmetry.space_group_name_H-M   'P 1'
#
loop_
_entity.id
_entity.type
_entity.pdbx_description
1 polymer ?
#
loop_
_entity_poly.entity_id
_entity_poly.type
_entity_poly.pdbx_seq_one_letter_code
_entity_poly.pdbx_strand_id
1 'polypeptide(L)'
;MMHPRVQKYLNDSGAKERFIKHLEKLADDPYSSRSGVDIRKLKGKKHDMYRLRVGDDRFEYFVDEGKVWIDDAFKRGEGYE
;
A
#
# COMPACT_ATOMS: atom_id res chain seq x y z
N MET A 1 10.10 -1.62 3.65
CA MET A 1 10.86 -0.80 2.68
C MET A 1 9.91 -0.20 1.65
N MET A 2 10.29 0.91 1.04
CA MET A 2 9.40 1.72 0.20
C MET A 2 10.09 2.12 -1.11
N HIS A 3 9.45 1.87 -2.25
CA HIS A 3 9.95 2.28 -3.55
C HIS A 3 9.98 3.82 -3.68
N PRO A 4 10.97 4.45 -4.34
CA PRO A 4 11.05 5.91 -4.48
C PRO A 4 9.78 6.58 -5.04
N ARG A 5 9.09 5.91 -5.97
CA ARG A 5 7.80 6.36 -6.53
C ARG A 5 6.72 6.55 -5.47
N VAL A 6 6.67 5.65 -4.49
CA VAL A 6 5.74 5.74 -3.36
C VAL A 6 6.11 6.91 -2.47
N GLN A 7 7.41 7.13 -2.23
CA GLN A 7 7.85 8.26 -1.42
C GLN A 7 7.50 9.60 -2.07
N LYS A 8 7.64 9.70 -3.40
CA LYS A 8 7.17 10.86 -4.18
C LYS A 8 5.65 11.04 -4.02
N TYR A 9 4.87 9.99 -4.23
CA TYR A 9 3.42 10.03 -4.05
C TYR A 9 3.00 10.54 -2.67
N LEU A 10 3.62 10.02 -1.61
CA LEU A 10 3.35 10.44 -0.24
C LEU A 10 3.61 11.93 -0.05
N ASN A 11 4.74 12.43 -0.54
CA ASN A 11 5.10 13.85 -0.46
C ASN A 11 4.12 14.75 -1.22
N ASP A 12 3.61 14.29 -2.37
CA ASP A 12 2.70 15.08 -3.24
C ASP A 12 1.24 15.03 -2.74
N SER A 13 0.87 14.06 -1.90
CA SER A 13 -0.54 13.75 -1.60
C SER A 13 -1.28 14.70 -0.66
N GLY A 14 -0.58 15.60 0.06
CA GLY A 14 -1.18 16.45 1.11
C GLY A 14 -1.73 15.70 2.34
N ALA A 15 -1.71 14.36 2.35
CA ALA A 15 -2.21 13.49 3.40
C ALA A 15 -1.13 12.51 3.91
N LYS A 16 0.14 12.90 3.77
CA LYS A 16 1.32 12.08 4.05
C LYS A 16 1.27 11.41 5.42
N GLU A 17 0.98 12.16 6.48
CA GLU A 17 0.98 11.66 7.86
C GLU A 17 -0.10 10.60 8.06
N ARG A 18 -1.27 10.76 7.42
CA ARG A 18 -2.35 9.76 7.45
C ARG A 18 -1.90 8.46 6.79
N PHE A 19 -1.24 8.54 5.64
CA PHE A 19 -0.77 7.35 4.93
C PHE A 19 0.33 6.61 5.68
N ILE A 20 1.32 7.35 6.20
CA ILE A 20 2.41 6.76 7.00
C ILE A 20 1.84 5.94 8.17
N LYS A 21 0.87 6.49 8.92
CA LYS A 21 0.21 5.78 10.04
C LYS A 21 -0.46 4.46 9.61
N HIS A 22 -1.02 4.39 8.41
CA HIS A 22 -1.65 3.16 7.92
C HIS A 22 -0.64 2.15 7.37
N LEU A 23 0.44 2.64 6.75
CA LEU A 23 1.53 1.83 6.22
C LEU A 23 2.37 1.20 7.34
N GLU A 24 2.66 1.94 8.41
CA GLU A 24 3.37 1.42 9.59
C GLU A 24 2.65 0.22 10.21
N LYS A 25 1.32 0.26 10.29
CA LYS A 25 0.49 -0.85 10.79
C LYS A 25 0.56 -2.13 9.93
N LEU A 26 1.13 -2.07 8.72
CA LEU A 26 1.39 -3.29 7.95
C LEU A 26 2.51 -4.13 8.58
N ALA A 27 3.40 -3.52 9.39
CA ALA A 27 4.42 -4.26 10.11
C ALA A 27 3.81 -5.24 11.15
N ASP A 28 2.67 -4.87 11.75
CA ASP A 28 1.97 -5.70 12.73
C ASP A 28 1.08 -6.76 12.06
N ASP A 29 0.28 -6.34 11.07
CA ASP A 29 -0.59 -7.21 10.30
C ASP A 29 -0.68 -6.72 8.84
N PRO A 30 0.03 -7.37 7.91
CA PRO A 30 0.00 -7.01 6.50
C PRO A 30 -1.12 -7.70 5.72
N TYR A 31 -2.02 -8.47 6.36
CA TYR A 31 -2.97 -9.32 5.65
C TYR A 31 -4.43 -8.94 5.89
N SER A 32 -4.76 -8.45 7.08
CA SER A 32 -6.16 -8.24 7.47
C SER A 32 -6.63 -6.80 7.29
N SER A 33 -7.84 -6.66 6.76
CA SER A 33 -8.56 -5.38 6.74
C SER A 33 -8.82 -4.90 8.17
N ARG A 34 -8.81 -3.57 8.37
CA ARG A 34 -8.97 -2.94 9.69
C ARG A 34 -9.68 -1.59 9.55
N SER A 35 -10.09 -1.00 10.67
CA SER A 35 -10.83 0.27 10.63
C SER A 35 -10.11 1.33 9.79
N GLY A 36 -10.83 1.88 8.80
CA GLY A 36 -10.33 2.90 7.88
C GLY A 36 -9.54 2.40 6.68
N VAL A 37 -9.23 1.09 6.55
CA VAL A 37 -8.49 0.54 5.41
C VAL A 37 -8.95 -0.88 5.01
N ASP A 38 -8.99 -1.14 3.70
CA ASP A 38 -9.28 -2.46 3.14
C ASP A 38 -7.99 -3.06 2.57
N ILE A 39 -7.65 -4.28 3.00
CA ILE A 39 -6.52 -5.05 2.51
C ILE A 39 -7.03 -6.24 1.70
N ARG A 40 -6.53 -6.37 0.47
CA ARG A 40 -6.87 -7.52 -0.39
C ARG A 40 -5.65 -8.07 -1.08
N LYS A 41 -5.53 -9.41 -1.09
CA LYS A 41 -4.59 -10.13 -1.95
C LYS A 41 -4.98 -9.92 -3.43
N LEU A 42 -4.01 -9.53 -4.26
CA LEU A 42 -4.16 -9.40 -5.70
C LEU A 42 -4.06 -10.77 -6.36
N LYS A 43 -5.00 -11.08 -7.25
CA LYS A 43 -4.99 -12.34 -8.02
C LYS A 43 -4.19 -12.17 -9.30
N GLY A 44 -3.55 -13.25 -9.78
CA GLY A 44 -2.89 -13.28 -11.09
C GLY A 44 -1.51 -12.61 -11.15
N LYS A 45 -0.91 -12.26 -10.00
CA LYS A 45 0.49 -11.81 -9.92
C LYS A 45 1.40 -13.03 -9.67
N LYS A 46 2.63 -12.99 -10.19
CA LYS A 46 3.63 -14.07 -10.05
C LYS A 46 4.05 -14.30 -8.59
N HIS A 47 3.89 -13.26 -7.75
CA HIS A 47 4.17 -13.28 -6.32
C HIS A 47 2.94 -12.83 -5.52
N ASP A 48 2.93 -13.15 -4.23
CA ASP A 48 1.90 -12.77 -3.28
C ASP A 48 1.89 -11.24 -3.07
N MET A 49 1.14 -10.57 -3.93
CA MET A 49 0.91 -9.14 -3.88
C MET A 49 -0.39 -8.83 -3.14
N TYR A 50 -0.39 -7.72 -2.43
CA TYR A 50 -1.51 -7.19 -1.68
C TYR A 50 -1.74 -5.75 -2.05
N ARG A 51 -2.96 -5.28 -1.78
CA ARG A 51 -3.34 -3.88 -1.93
C ARG A 51 -4.00 -3.38 -0.67
N LEU A 52 -3.45 -2.30 -0.12
CA LEU A 52 -4.05 -1.49 0.93
C LEU A 52 -4.84 -0.35 0.27
N ARG A 53 -6.09 -0.15 0.69
CA ARG A 53 -6.92 0.99 0.27
C ARG A 53 -7.13 1.94 1.43
N VAL A 54 -6.86 3.22 1.20
CA VAL A 54 -6.97 4.28 2.21
C VAL A 54 -7.85 5.41 1.66
N GLY A 55 -9.16 5.16 1.59
CA GLY A 55 -10.06 6.02 0.80
C GLY A 55 -9.83 5.83 -0.70
N ASP A 56 -9.51 6.90 -1.41
CA ASP A 56 -9.23 6.87 -2.85
C ASP A 56 -7.77 6.58 -3.20
N ASP A 57 -6.92 6.35 -2.21
CA ASP A 57 -5.52 6.01 -2.39
C ASP A 57 -5.31 4.50 -2.28
N ARG A 58 -4.45 3.95 -3.15
CA ARG A 58 -4.11 2.53 -3.20
C ARG A 58 -2.61 2.40 -3.04
N PHE A 59 -2.20 1.42 -2.26
CA PHE A 59 -0.81 1.02 -2.12
C PHE A 59 -0.69 -0.46 -2.43
N GLU A 60 0.14 -0.82 -3.41
CA GLU A 60 0.47 -2.20 -3.71
C GLU A 60 1.75 -2.59 -2.98
N TYR A 61 1.76 -3.77 -2.35
CA TYR A 61 2.88 -4.25 -1.57
C TYR A 61 2.96 -5.77 -1.55
N PHE A 62 4.12 -6.29 -1.14
CA PHE A 62 4.32 -7.70 -0.88
C PHE A 62 5.04 -7.89 0.45
N VAL A 63 4.98 -9.11 0.98
CA VAL A 63 5.70 -9.51 2.20
C VAL A 63 6.78 -10.51 1.80
N ASP A 64 8.01 -10.21 2.16
CA ASP A 64 9.17 -11.05 1.88
C ASP A 64 10.03 -11.17 3.14
N GLU A 65 10.30 -12.40 3.59
CA GLU A 65 11.01 -12.70 4.85
C GLU A 65 10.48 -11.91 6.06
N GLY A 66 9.15 -11.75 6.16
CA GLY A 66 8.50 -10.99 7.23
C GLY A 66 8.62 -9.46 7.11
N LYS A 67 9.23 -8.95 6.03
CA LYS A 67 9.35 -7.52 5.74
C LYS A 67 8.32 -7.09 4.71
N VAL A 68 7.67 -5.96 4.97
CA VAL A 68 6.71 -5.35 4.05
C VAL A 68 7.43 -4.45 3.04
N TRP A 69 7.16 -4.65 1.75
CA TRP A 69 7.71 -3.87 0.65
C TRP A 69 6.60 -3.17 -0.12
N ILE A 70 6.54 -1.84 -0.03
CA ILE A 70 5.55 -1.04 -0.77
C ILE A 70 6.12 -0.73 -2.15
N ASP A 71 5.51 -1.32 -3.19
CA ASP A 71 5.97 -1.24 -4.57
C ASP A 71 5.35 -0.04 -5.31
N ASP A 72 4.06 0.22 -5.10
CA ASP A 72 3.34 1.25 -5.85
C ASP A 72 2.31 2.01 -5.01
N ALA A 73 2.00 3.24 -5.43
CA ALA A 73 0.99 4.11 -4.82
C ALA A 73 0.28 4.98 -5.86
N PHE A 74 -1.04 4.95 -5.90
CA PHE A 74 -1.84 5.65 -6.91
C PHE A 74 -3.29 5.90 -6.47
N LYS A 75 -3.95 6.86 -7.12
CA LYS A 75 -5.38 7.16 -6.89
C LYS A 75 -6.31 6.22 -7.65
N ARG A 76 -7.59 6.21 -7.25
CA ARG A 76 -8.63 5.48 -7.98
C ARG A 76 -8.69 5.97 -9.42
N GLY A 77 -8.66 5.06 -10.39
CA GLY A 77 -8.78 5.40 -11.80
C GLY A 77 -7.47 5.81 -12.46
N GLU A 78 -6.37 5.95 -11.70
CA GLU A 78 -5.03 6.19 -12.21
C GLU A 78 -4.15 4.93 -12.20
N GLY A 79 -4.75 3.78 -11.88
CA GLY A 79 -4.05 2.49 -11.81
C GLY A 79 -4.16 1.72 -13.12
N TYR A 80 -2.99 1.47 -13.72
CA TYR A 80 -2.71 0.76 -14.98
C TYR A 80 -2.92 1.58 -16.27
N GLU A 81 -1.86 2.27 -16.70
CA GLU A 81 -1.44 2.29 -18.11
C GLU A 81 -0.67 1.01 -18.45
#